data_AF-A0AA38TCR3-F1
#
_entry.id   AF-A0AA38TCR3-F1
#
_cell.length_a   1.000
_cell.length_b   1.000
_cell.length_c   1.000
_cell.angle_alpha   90.00
_cell.angle_beta   90.00
_cell.angle_gamma   90.00
#
_symmetry.space_group_name_H-M   'P 1'
#
loop_
_entity.id
_entity.type
_entity.pdbx_description
1 polymer ?
#
loop_
_entity_poly.entity_id
_entity_poly.type
_entity_poly.pdbx_seq_one_letter_code
_entity_poly.pdbx_strand_id
1 'polypeptide(L)'
;MHHVGNLHVDAHDFDSHTSDLEEISQKVFSAHFGQLSIIFLWLSGMYFHGARVSNYESWLSDPTHIGPSAQVVWPILGHEILNGDVGGAFEEYK
;
A
#
# COMPACT_ATOMS: atom_id res chain seq x y z
N MET A 1 -28.56 5.38 15.23
CA MET A 1 -27.16 5.60 14.80
C MET A 1 -26.11 4.95 15.70
N HIS A 2 -26.44 4.46 16.89
CA HIS A 2 -25.47 3.88 17.85
C HIS A 2 -24.97 2.46 17.50
N HIS A 3 -25.68 1.71 16.64
CA HIS A 3 -25.38 0.28 16.43
C HIS A 3 -24.34 0.00 15.33
N VAL A 4 -24.28 0.79 14.26
CA VAL A 4 -23.37 0.52 13.13
C VAL A 4 -21.92 0.89 13.47
N GLY A 5 -21.73 1.96 14.25
CA GLY A 5 -20.39 2.34 14.71
C GLY A 5 -19.79 1.29 15.64
N ASN A 6 -20.60 0.78 16.57
CA ASN A 6 -20.17 -0.24 17.52
C ASN A 6 -19.69 -1.52 16.81
N LEU A 7 -20.31 -1.91 15.68
CA LEU A 7 -19.83 -3.04 14.88
C LEU A 7 -18.37 -2.89 14.43
N HIS A 8 -17.92 -1.67 14.13
CA HIS A 8 -16.54 -1.43 13.68
C HIS A 8 -15.56 -1.31 14.85
N VAL A 9 -16.00 -0.72 15.98
CA VAL A 9 -15.17 -0.54 17.18
C VAL A 9 -14.90 -1.88 17.85
N ASP A 10 -15.91 -2.75 17.93
CA ASP A 10 -15.82 -3.99 18.69
C ASP A 10 -15.22 -5.13 17.84
N ALA A 11 -15.09 -4.97 16.52
CA ALA A 11 -14.67 -6.03 15.58
C ALA A 11 -13.38 -6.78 15.95
N HIS A 12 -12.44 -6.08 16.59
CA HIS A 12 -11.15 -6.64 17.00
C HIS A 12 -10.99 -6.75 18.53
N ASP A 13 -12.03 -6.45 19.30
CA ASP A 13 -12.06 -6.65 20.75
C ASP A 13 -12.50 -8.10 21.06
N PHE A 14 -11.58 -9.05 20.82
CA PHE A 14 -11.89 -10.49 20.95
C PHE A 14 -12.26 -10.91 22.38
N ASP A 15 -11.73 -10.21 23.39
CA ASP A 15 -12.03 -10.48 24.81
C ASP A 15 -13.47 -10.06 25.17
N SER A 16 -14.05 -9.07 24.47
CA SER A 16 -15.46 -8.71 24.62
C SER A 16 -16.43 -9.74 23.98
N HIS A 17 -15.93 -10.56 23.06
CA HIS A 17 -16.73 -11.52 22.29
C HIS A 17 -16.84 -12.90 22.96
N THR A 18 -15.82 -13.31 23.71
CA THR A 18 -15.76 -14.62 24.38
C THR A 18 -14.77 -14.56 25.55
N SER A 19 -14.93 -15.42 26.55
CA SER A 19 -13.98 -15.57 27.66
C SER A 19 -13.06 -16.79 27.51
N ASP A 20 -13.17 -17.52 26.39
CA ASP A 20 -12.34 -18.70 26.11
C ASP A 20 -10.96 -18.28 25.56
N LEU A 21 -9.92 -18.51 26.37
CA LEU A 21 -8.54 -18.17 26.02
C LEU A 21 -8.00 -18.94 24.82
N GLU A 22 -8.47 -20.18 24.60
CA GLU A 22 -8.06 -20.95 23.42
C GLU A 22 -8.62 -20.30 22.14
N GLU A 23 -9.90 -19.94 22.15
CA GLU A 23 -10.56 -19.27 21.03
C GLU A 23 -9.95 -17.88 20.75
N ILE A 24 -9.72 -17.08 21.80
CA ILE A 24 -9.06 -15.76 21.68
C ILE A 24 -7.67 -15.93 21.06
N SER A 25 -6.86 -16.86 21.59
CA SER A 25 -5.50 -17.12 21.10
C SER A 25 -5.49 -17.53 19.62
N GLN A 26 -6.42 -18.38 19.18
CA GLN A 26 -6.56 -18.78 17.78
C GLN A 26 -6.95 -17.61 16.86
N LYS A 27 -7.87 -16.73 17.30
CA LYS A 27 -8.24 -15.51 16.56
C LYS A 27 -7.08 -14.53 16.46
N VAL A 28 -6.35 -14.31 17.55
CA VAL A 28 -5.16 -13.46 17.56
C VAL A 28 -4.09 -14.04 16.63
N PHE A 29 -3.77 -15.33 16.75
CA PHE A 29 -2.77 -15.98 15.90
C PHE A 29 -3.13 -15.90 14.41
N SER A 30 -4.37 -16.17 14.04
CA SER A 30 -4.82 -16.05 12.63
C SER A 30 -4.82 -14.60 12.13
N ALA A 31 -5.19 -13.62 12.97
CA ALA A 31 -5.11 -12.20 12.64
C ALA A 31 -3.67 -11.74 12.37
N HIS A 32 -2.66 -12.28 13.07
CA HIS A 32 -1.25 -12.00 12.77
C HIS A 32 -0.87 -12.45 11.37
N PHE A 33 -1.30 -13.65 10.94
CA PHE A 33 -1.07 -14.09 9.56
C PHE A 33 -1.85 -13.26 8.54
N GLY A 34 -3.06 -12.82 8.88
CA GLY A 34 -3.80 -11.83 8.09
C GLY A 34 -2.99 -10.55 7.87
N GLN A 35 -2.45 -9.98 8.94
CA GLN A 35 -1.62 -8.78 8.88
C GLN A 35 -0.34 -9.01 8.05
N LEU A 36 0.37 -10.12 8.27
CA LEU A 36 1.57 -10.46 7.48
C LEU A 36 1.24 -10.61 5.99
N SER A 37 0.08 -11.20 5.65
CA SER A 37 -0.35 -11.34 4.26
C SER A 37 -0.58 -9.98 3.58
N ILE A 38 -1.19 -9.02 4.28
CA ILE A 38 -1.40 -7.65 3.78
C ILE A 38 -0.05 -6.93 3.64
N ILE A 39 0.87 -7.11 4.58
CA ILE A 39 2.23 -6.55 4.48
C ILE A 39 2.94 -7.10 3.25
N PHE A 40 2.91 -8.41 3.01
CA PHE A 40 3.55 -9.01 1.84
C PHE A 40 2.87 -8.61 0.53
N LEU A 41 1.54 -8.46 0.53
CA LEU A 41 0.82 -7.94 -0.63
C LEU A 41 1.23 -6.50 -0.93
N TRP A 42 1.33 -5.66 0.10
CA TRP A 42 1.78 -4.27 -0.04
C TRP A 42 3.22 -4.20 -0.55
N LEU A 43 4.15 -4.96 0.05
CA LEU A 43 5.53 -5.04 -0.41
C LEU A 43 5.64 -5.53 -1.86
N SER A 44 4.87 -6.56 -2.23
CA SER A 44 4.78 -7.04 -3.60
C SER A 44 4.33 -5.93 -4.56
N GLY A 45 3.32 -5.16 -4.18
CA GLY A 45 2.89 -3.97 -4.92
C GLY A 45 4.01 -2.94 -5.08
N MET A 46 4.76 -2.65 -4.01
CA MET A 46 5.91 -1.73 -4.06
C MET A 46 6.97 -2.20 -5.07
N TYR A 47 7.33 -3.49 -5.06
CA TYR A 47 8.28 -4.05 -6.02
C TYR A 47 7.75 -4.06 -7.45
N PHE A 48 6.48 -4.42 -7.63
CA PHE A 48 5.86 -4.45 -8.94
C PHE A 48 5.82 -3.06 -9.59
N HIS A 49 5.43 -2.05 -8.82
CA HIS A 49 5.46 -0.66 -9.27
C HIS A 49 6.88 -0.21 -9.60
N GLY A 50 7.85 -0.50 -8.74
CA GLY A 50 9.28 -0.25 -8.99
C GLY A 50 9.79 -0.92 -10.28
N ALA A 51 9.32 -2.12 -10.61
CA ALA A 51 9.77 -2.85 -11.79
C ALA A 51 9.07 -2.44 -13.10
N ARG A 52 7.85 -1.88 -13.03
CA ARG A 52 7.04 -1.61 -14.22
C ARG A 52 6.89 -0.14 -14.58
N VAL A 53 6.70 0.72 -13.60
CA VAL A 53 6.24 2.10 -13.79
C VAL A 53 7.16 3.08 -13.05
N SER A 54 8.45 2.77 -12.98
CA SER A 54 9.44 3.59 -12.26
C SER A 54 10.60 4.02 -13.16
N ASN A 55 11.29 5.07 -12.71
CA ASN A 55 12.53 5.54 -13.32
C ASN A 55 13.79 4.98 -12.65
N TYR A 56 13.70 3.80 -12.01
CA TYR A 56 14.77 3.26 -11.16
C TYR A 56 16.14 3.19 -11.85
N GLU A 57 16.21 2.78 -13.11
CA GLU A 57 17.49 2.71 -13.85
C GLU A 57 18.07 4.11 -14.11
N SER A 58 17.24 5.06 -14.54
CA SER A 58 17.64 6.46 -14.74
C SER A 58 18.11 7.09 -13.43
N TRP A 59 17.33 6.93 -12.36
CA TRP A 59 17.70 7.39 -11.01
C TRP A 59 19.02 6.77 -10.54
N LEU A 60 19.24 5.48 -10.76
CA LEU A 60 20.47 4.79 -10.38
C LEU A 60 21.70 5.35 -11.11
N SER A 61 21.53 5.85 -12.34
CA SER A 61 22.61 6.42 -13.14
C SER A 61 23.00 7.86 -12.74
N ASP A 62 22.07 8.67 -12.23
CA ASP A 62 22.34 10.02 -11.70
C ASP A 62 21.42 10.36 -10.51
N PRO A 63 21.69 9.79 -9.33
CA PRO A 63 20.80 9.91 -8.16
C PRO A 63 20.83 11.31 -7.54
N THR A 64 21.76 12.17 -7.96
CA THR A 64 21.90 13.54 -7.45
C THR A 64 21.05 14.56 -8.20
N HIS A 65 20.71 14.28 -9.46
CA HIS A 65 19.95 15.21 -10.31
C HIS A 65 18.61 14.63 -10.79
N ILE A 66 18.43 13.31 -10.77
CA ILE A 66 17.16 12.65 -11.12
C ILE A 66 16.41 12.36 -9.82
N GLY A 67 15.14 12.77 -9.75
CA GLY A 67 14.26 12.45 -8.63
C GLY A 67 13.67 11.03 -8.77
N PRO A 68 13.54 10.24 -7.70
CA PRO A 68 12.92 8.93 -7.79
C PRO A 68 11.40 9.03 -8.02
N SER A 69 10.86 8.23 -8.96
CA SER A 69 9.43 8.10 -9.23
C SER A 69 9.03 6.65 -9.52
N ALA A 70 7.87 6.22 -9.03
CA ALA A 70 7.32 4.87 -9.20
C ALA A 70 5.78 4.83 -9.26
N GLN A 71 5.16 5.99 -9.51
CA GLN A 71 3.72 6.12 -9.67
C GLN A 71 3.44 7.09 -10.82
N VAL A 72 2.54 6.68 -11.70
CA VAL A 72 2.09 7.48 -12.84
C VAL A 72 0.57 7.60 -12.79
N VAL A 73 0.09 8.83 -12.90
CA VAL A 73 -1.32 9.20 -12.88
C VAL A 73 -1.87 9.20 -14.30
N TRP A 74 -3.04 8.59 -14.48
CA TRP A 74 -3.73 8.55 -15.79
C TRP A 74 -4.17 9.93 -16.28
N PRO A 75 -4.14 10.18 -17.61
CA PRO A 75 -4.44 11.47 -18.19
C PRO A 75 -5.96 11.62 -18.35
N ILE A 76 -6.63 11.74 -17.22
CA ILE A 76 -8.07 11.86 -17.12
C ILE A 76 -8.35 13.12 -16.32
N LEU A 77 -9.16 14.01 -16.90
CA LEU A 77 -9.61 15.26 -16.27
C LEU A 77 -8.48 16.20 -15.83
N GLY A 78 -7.31 16.16 -16.48
CA GLY A 78 -6.19 17.05 -16.16
C GLY A 78 -5.32 16.57 -14.99
N HIS A 79 -5.57 15.38 -14.44
CA HIS A 79 -4.77 14.84 -13.34
C HIS A 79 -3.34 14.46 -13.74
N GLU A 80 -3.02 14.39 -15.03
CA GLU A 80 -1.66 14.20 -15.53
C GLU A 80 -0.69 15.31 -15.12
N ILE A 81 -1.19 16.47 -14.65
CA ILE A 81 -0.36 17.51 -14.04
C ILE A 81 0.42 17.00 -12.82
N LEU A 82 -0.02 15.89 -12.20
CA LEU A 82 0.68 15.23 -11.10
C LEU A 82 1.90 14.41 -11.57
N ASN A 83 2.03 14.13 -12.87
CA ASN A 83 3.22 13.49 -13.46
C ASN A 83 4.29 14.55 -13.77
N GLY A 84 4.78 15.22 -12.73
CA GLY A 84 5.81 16.24 -12.89
C GLY A 84 7.12 15.67 -13.46
N ASP A 85 7.91 16.53 -14.13
CA ASP A 85 9.24 16.16 -14.62
C ASP A 85 10.18 15.85 -13.43
N VAL A 86 10.65 14.61 -13.37
CA VAL A 86 11.59 14.12 -12.36
C VAL A 86 13.01 13.93 -12.91
N GLY A 87 13.27 14.34 -14.16
CA GLY A 87 14.53 14.09 -14.86
C GLY A 87 14.63 12.67 -15.44
N GLY A 88 15.64 12.46 -16.28
CA GLY A 88 15.88 11.14 -16.90
C GLY A 88 14.91 10.75 -18.00
N ALA A 89 14.18 11.71 -18.59
CA ALA A 89 13.18 11.54 -19.65
C ALA A 89 12.09 10.51 -19.31
N PHE A 90 11.76 10.39 -18.01
CA PHE A 90 10.71 9.51 -17.53
C PHE A 90 9.34 10.21 -17.66
N GLU A 91 8.71 10.05 -18.81
CA GLU A 91 7.28 10.26 -18.99
C GLU A 91 6.68 8.93 -19.44
N GLU A 92 5.89 8.28 -18.58
CA GLU A 92 5.20 7.05 -18.97
C GLU A 92 3.90 7.38 -19.72
N TYR A 93 4.03 8.02 -20.89
CA TYR A 93 3.00 8.07 -21.91
C TYR A 93 3.62 7.95 -23.30
N LYS A 94 3.57 6.73 -23.82
CA LYS A 94 3.54 6.48 -25.26
C LYS A 94 2.18 5.87 -25.61
#